data_AF-A0A9W6TBF8-F1
#
_entry.id   AF-A0A9W6TBF8-F1
#
_cell.length_a   1.000
_cell.length_b   1.000
_cell.length_c   1.000
_cell.angle_alpha   90.00
_cell.angle_beta   90.00
_cell.angle_gamma   90.00
#
_symmetry.space_group_name_H-M   'P 1'
#
loop_
_entity.id
_entity.type
_entity.pdbx_description
1 polymer ?
#
loop_
_entity_poly.entity_id
_entity_poly.type
_entity_poly.pdbx_seq_one_letter_code
_entity_poly.pdbx_strand_id
1 'polypeptide(L)'
;MGSIDSSKLKSIKNKQTRQKLFSKLKHEENKERHKERKSRAKEERENPELKEKRLTENVPDTIESKRVFDETVNSEFEGEDEFNSYFADTSKEPKILLTTNGSAKKPAYEFANLLIGIFPNVTFIKRKKKYSMKEMAEYCANRDFTDLIIINEDKKIVNEVMVNQLTIYLN
;
A
#
# COMPACT_ATOMS: atom_id res chain seq x y z
N MET A 1 31.35 16.46 14.40
CA MET A 1 31.54 15.07 13.94
C MET A 1 31.87 15.09 12.47
N GLY A 2 33.12 14.86 12.10
CA GLY A 2 33.55 14.94 10.71
C GLY A 2 32.95 13.80 9.91
N SER A 3 32.04 14.12 8.98
CA SER A 3 31.57 13.17 7.98
C SER A 3 32.78 12.50 7.32
N ILE A 4 32.78 11.17 7.19
CA ILE A 4 33.81 10.43 6.47
C ILE A 4 34.05 11.13 5.12
N ASP A 5 35.27 11.65 4.92
CA ASP A 5 35.63 12.39 3.72
C ASP A 5 35.62 11.44 2.52
N SER A 6 34.48 11.39 1.84
CA SER A 6 34.24 10.47 0.74
C SER A 6 35.20 10.72 -0.43
N SER A 7 35.73 11.94 -0.57
CA SER A 7 36.67 12.31 -1.63
C SER A 7 38.02 11.62 -1.46
N LYS A 8 38.55 11.57 -0.22
CA LYS A 8 39.81 10.90 0.13
C LYS A 8 39.72 9.38 0.04
N LEU A 9 38.55 8.79 0.29
CA LEU A 9 38.37 7.36 0.09
C LEU A 9 38.26 7.00 -1.39
N LYS A 10 37.60 7.85 -2.21
CA LYS A 10 37.48 7.66 -3.66
C LYS A 10 38.82 7.79 -4.39
N SER A 11 39.77 8.57 -3.86
CA SER A 11 41.10 8.72 -4.47
C SER A 11 42.00 7.47 -4.33
N ILE A 12 41.74 6.59 -3.35
CA ILE A 12 42.47 5.34 -3.16
C ILE A 12 42.04 4.33 -4.23
N LYS A 13 42.90 4.04 -5.21
CA LYS A 13 42.58 3.13 -6.33
C LYS A 13 42.38 1.68 -5.88
N ASN A 14 43.18 1.19 -4.94
CA ASN A 14 43.11 -0.20 -4.46
C ASN A 14 41.81 -0.47 -3.66
N LYS A 15 40.99 -1.41 -4.14
CA LYS A 15 39.70 -1.78 -3.54
C LYS A 15 39.86 -2.33 -2.11
N GLN A 16 40.81 -3.24 -1.88
CA GLN A 16 40.98 -3.87 -0.58
C GLN A 16 41.42 -2.87 0.49
N THR A 17 42.39 -2.00 0.16
CA THR A 17 42.86 -0.94 1.05
C THR A 17 41.75 0.06 1.36
N ARG A 18 41.02 0.50 0.34
CA ARG A 18 39.87 1.42 0.48
C ARG A 18 38.79 0.85 1.38
N GLN A 19 38.42 -0.42 1.19
CA GLN A 19 37.42 -1.10 2.02
C GLN A 19 37.87 -1.25 3.48
N LYS A 20 39.13 -1.62 3.71
CA LYS A 20 39.71 -1.74 5.07
C LYS A 20 39.68 -0.39 5.80
N LEU A 21 40.09 0.69 5.13
CA LEU A 21 40.08 2.04 5.71
C LEU A 21 38.67 2.53 6.01
N PHE A 22 37.73 2.37 5.07
CA PHE A 22 36.32 2.72 5.31
C PHE A 22 35.74 1.98 6.51
N SER A 23 36.03 0.69 6.65
CA SER A 23 35.54 -0.13 7.76
C SER A 23 36.10 0.35 9.10
N LYS A 24 37.39 0.73 9.15
CA LYS A 24 38.01 1.32 10.35
C LYS A 24 37.37 2.65 10.74
N LEU A 25 37.23 3.58 9.78
CA LEU A 25 36.61 4.87 10.00
C LEU A 25 35.16 4.74 10.49
N LYS A 26 34.37 3.85 9.87
CA LYS A 26 32.99 3.58 10.30
C LYS A 26 32.94 2.98 11.72
N HIS A 27 33.90 2.14 12.07
CA HIS A 27 34.00 1.57 13.42
C HIS A 27 34.31 2.66 14.47
N GLU A 28 35.26 3.54 14.18
CA GLU A 28 35.62 4.67 15.05
C GLU A 28 34.44 5.63 15.22
N GLU A 29 33.77 6.02 14.14
CA GLU A 29 32.58 6.89 14.18
C GLU A 29 31.44 6.26 15.00
N ASN A 30 31.18 4.96 14.81
CA ASN A 30 30.18 4.25 15.61
C ASN A 30 30.56 4.24 17.10
N LYS A 31 31.84 3.99 17.42
CA LYS A 31 32.35 3.96 18.80
C LYS A 31 32.18 5.32 19.48
N GLU A 32 32.53 6.40 18.78
CA GLU A 32 32.33 7.77 19.26
C GLU A 32 30.84 8.08 19.45
N ARG A 33 30.00 7.78 18.46
CA ARG A 33 28.54 7.97 18.56
C ARG A 33 27.93 7.21 19.75
N HIS A 34 28.39 5.99 20.02
CA HIS A 34 27.93 5.23 21.19
C HIS A 34 28.41 5.84 22.51
N LYS A 35 29.66 6.33 22.55
CA LYS A 35 30.21 7.03 23.73
C LYS A 35 29.41 8.29 24.04
N GLU A 36 29.11 9.12 23.03
CA GLU A 36 28.29 10.32 23.17
C GLU A 36 26.86 10.02 23.61
N ARG A 37 26.23 8.99 23.04
CA ARG A 37 24.89 8.56 23.48
C ARG A 37 24.90 8.13 24.95
N LYS A 38 25.96 7.46 25.40
CA LYS A 38 26.10 7.03 26.79
C LYS A 38 26.36 8.19 27.75
N SER A 39 27.20 9.15 27.39
CA SER A 39 27.42 10.36 28.21
C SER A 39 26.13 11.17 28.32
N ARG A 40 25.44 11.39 27.19
CA ARG A 40 24.14 12.07 27.16
C ARG A 40 23.08 11.35 27.98
N ALA A 41 23.01 10.02 27.91
CA ALA A 41 22.07 9.24 28.72
C ALA A 41 22.36 9.32 30.24
N LYS A 42 23.61 9.60 30.63
CA LYS A 42 23.97 9.88 32.03
C LYS A 42 23.47 11.26 32.44
N GLU A 43 23.74 12.28 31.62
CA GLU A 43 23.31 13.67 31.85
C GLU A 43 21.77 13.78 31.89
N GLU A 44 21.06 13.14 30.95
CA GLU A 44 19.59 13.08 30.90
C GLU A 44 18.96 12.29 32.05
N ARG A 45 19.71 11.40 32.70
CA ARG A 45 19.25 10.69 33.91
C ARG A 45 19.33 11.59 35.14
N GLU A 46 20.35 12.44 35.20
CA GLU A 46 20.54 13.41 36.28
C GLU A 46 19.58 14.61 36.12
N ASN A 47 19.27 15.01 34.88
CA ASN A 47 18.29 16.06 34.58
C ASN A 47 17.30 15.63 33.46
N PRO A 48 16.07 15.23 33.83
CA PRO A 48 15.03 14.83 32.87
C PRO A 48 14.61 15.92 31.87
N GLU A 49 14.70 17.21 32.22
CA GLU A 49 14.28 18.32 31.36
C GLU A 49 15.10 18.39 30.06
N LEU A 50 16.39 18.01 30.13
CA LEU A 50 17.29 17.95 28.96
C LEU A 50 16.81 16.92 27.93
N LYS A 51 16.20 15.82 28.40
CA LYS A 51 15.66 14.78 27.53
C LYS A 51 14.43 15.26 26.79
N GLU A 52 13.53 15.95 27.49
CA GLU A 52 12.32 16.51 26.91
C GLU A 52 12.66 17.54 25.84
N LYS A 53 13.53 18.51 26.18
CA LYS A 53 14.03 19.51 25.24
C LYS A 53 14.66 18.89 23.98
N ARG A 54 15.47 17.83 24.14
CA ARG A 54 16.07 17.14 22.98
C ARG A 54 15.01 16.50 22.09
N LEU A 55 13.99 15.86 22.66
CA LEU A 55 12.95 15.17 21.88
C LEU A 55 12.07 16.17 21.14
N THR A 56 11.80 17.34 21.72
CA THR A 56 11.06 18.41 21.05
C THR A 56 11.87 19.07 19.94
N GLU A 57 13.18 19.23 20.12
CA GLU A 57 14.06 19.86 19.11
C GLU A 57 14.44 18.88 17.98
N ASN A 58 14.73 17.62 18.30
CA ASN A 58 15.19 16.61 17.34
C ASN A 58 14.06 15.64 16.97
N VAL A 59 13.00 16.17 16.38
CA VAL A 59 11.94 15.36 15.80
C VAL A 59 12.48 14.69 14.53
N PRO A 60 12.45 13.36 14.42
CA PRO A 60 12.93 12.68 13.22
C PRO A 60 11.97 12.94 12.06
N ASP A 61 12.56 13.26 10.91
CA ASP A 61 11.84 13.32 9.66
C ASP A 61 11.35 11.93 9.22
N THR A 62 10.03 11.77 9.14
CA THR A 62 9.38 10.54 8.65
C THR A 62 8.70 10.79 7.31
N ILE A 63 8.35 9.72 6.58
CA ILE A 63 7.58 9.86 5.33
C ILE A 63 6.24 10.54 5.58
N GLU A 64 5.59 10.23 6.72
CA GLU A 64 4.31 10.82 7.09
C GLU A 64 4.44 12.32 7.43
N SER A 65 5.43 12.70 8.23
CA SER A 65 5.66 14.12 8.58
C SER A 65 6.10 14.98 7.38
N LYS A 66 6.58 14.34 6.30
CA LYS A 66 7.00 14.99 5.05
C LYS A 66 5.98 14.85 3.93
N ARG A 67 4.78 14.33 4.20
CA ARG A 67 3.73 14.24 3.20
C ARG A 67 3.44 15.64 2.67
N VAL A 68 3.41 15.78 1.34
CA VAL A 68 2.99 17.01 0.70
C VAL A 68 1.53 17.23 1.07
N PHE A 69 1.21 18.41 1.61
CA PHE A 69 -0.16 18.75 1.95
C PHE A 69 -1.03 18.70 0.69
N ASP A 70 -2.17 18.03 0.79
CA ASP A 70 -3.17 17.91 -0.26
C ASP A 70 -4.43 18.65 0.24
N GLU A 71 -4.93 19.60 -0.55
CA GLU A 71 -6.07 20.45 -0.20
C GLU A 71 -7.37 19.67 -0.02
N THR A 72 -7.45 18.45 -0.56
CA THR A 72 -8.59 17.54 -0.36
C THR A 72 -8.60 16.89 1.02
N VAL A 73 -7.49 16.98 1.77
CA VAL A 73 -7.41 16.43 3.13
C VAL A 73 -8.16 17.36 4.09
N ASN A 74 -9.22 16.83 4.70
CA ASN A 74 -10.15 17.54 5.59
C ASN A 74 -11.06 18.59 4.92
N SER A 75 -11.16 18.60 3.59
CA SER A 75 -12.23 19.34 2.93
C SER A 75 -13.56 18.59 3.11
N GLU A 76 -14.61 19.30 3.53
CA GLU A 76 -15.97 18.76 3.42
C GLU A 76 -16.28 18.56 1.93
N PHE A 77 -16.75 17.36 1.57
CA PHE A 77 -17.10 17.06 0.19
C PHE A 77 -18.41 17.78 -0.14
N GLU A 78 -18.34 18.89 -0.87
CA GLU A 78 -19.52 19.63 -1.33
C GLU A 78 -20.09 18.99 -2.60
N GLY A 79 -21.12 18.14 -2.45
CA GLY A 79 -21.83 17.53 -3.58
C GLY A 79 -22.64 16.29 -3.21
N GLU A 80 -23.58 15.89 -4.08
CA GLU A 80 -24.12 14.52 -4.05
C GLU A 80 -23.05 13.60 -4.65
N ASP A 81 -22.41 12.79 -3.80
CA ASP A 81 -21.44 11.79 -4.25
C ASP A 81 -22.15 10.74 -5.12
N GLU A 82 -21.47 10.23 -6.15
CA GLU A 82 -21.95 9.11 -6.98
C GLU A 82 -22.28 7.88 -6.10
N PHE A 83 -21.66 7.81 -4.93
CA PHE A 83 -21.90 6.78 -3.94
C PHE A 83 -23.04 7.05 -2.95
N ASN A 84 -23.66 8.24 -2.94
CA ASN A 84 -24.70 8.58 -1.96
C ASN A 84 -25.87 7.59 -2.00
N SER A 85 -26.28 7.16 -3.20
CA SER A 85 -27.36 6.18 -3.35
C SER A 85 -27.06 4.83 -2.67
N TYR A 86 -25.78 4.42 -2.58
CA TYR A 86 -25.37 3.18 -1.90
C TYR A 86 -25.50 3.26 -0.38
N PHE A 87 -25.09 4.39 0.20
CA PHE A 87 -25.11 4.56 1.64
C PHE A 87 -26.49 5.00 2.16
N ALA A 88 -27.25 5.73 1.34
CA ALA A 88 -28.60 6.19 1.68
C ALA A 88 -29.64 5.08 1.54
N ASP A 89 -29.56 4.24 0.50
CA ASP A 89 -30.53 3.18 0.25
C ASP A 89 -30.03 1.82 0.72
N THR A 90 -30.17 1.55 2.02
CA THR A 90 -29.84 0.25 2.63
C THR A 90 -30.82 -0.87 2.22
N SER A 91 -31.90 -0.57 1.50
CA SER A 91 -32.89 -1.58 1.12
C SER A 91 -32.45 -2.46 -0.06
N LYS A 92 -31.54 -1.96 -0.90
CA LYS A 92 -31.04 -2.67 -2.08
C LYS A 92 -29.85 -3.56 -1.71
N GLU A 93 -30.10 -4.85 -1.52
CA GLU A 93 -29.01 -5.80 -1.31
C GLU A 93 -28.12 -5.91 -2.56
N PRO A 94 -26.78 -5.90 -2.40
CA PRO A 94 -25.88 -6.07 -3.52
C PRO A 94 -26.03 -7.48 -4.10
N LYS A 95 -26.00 -7.58 -5.42
CA LYS A 95 -26.01 -8.85 -6.15
C LYS A 95 -24.78 -8.88 -7.03
N ILE A 96 -23.80 -9.67 -6.61
CA ILE A 96 -22.44 -9.59 -7.15
C ILE A 96 -22.18 -10.79 -8.05
N LEU A 97 -21.73 -10.54 -9.28
CA LEU A 97 -21.19 -11.60 -10.14
C LEU A 97 -19.68 -11.64 -10.00
N LEU A 98 -19.14 -12.77 -9.55
CA LEU A 98 -17.70 -12.99 -9.47
C LEU A 98 -17.25 -13.90 -10.61
N THR A 99 -16.27 -13.46 -11.39
CA THR A 99 -15.69 -14.25 -12.48
C THR A 99 -14.16 -14.16 -12.48
N THR A 100 -13.52 -15.08 -13.20
CA THR A 100 -12.07 -15.03 -13.47
C THR A 100 -11.81 -14.66 -14.93
N ASN A 101 -10.53 -14.52 -15.30
CA ASN A 101 -10.14 -14.52 -16.71
C ASN A 101 -10.45 -15.89 -17.39
N GLY A 102 -10.47 -15.91 -18.73
CA GLY A 102 -10.99 -17.05 -19.51
C GLY A 102 -10.17 -18.35 -19.45
N SER A 103 -8.96 -18.32 -18.87
CA SER A 103 -8.07 -19.50 -18.77
C SER A 103 -7.47 -19.67 -17.37
N ALA A 104 -8.17 -19.19 -16.35
CA ALA A 104 -7.70 -19.15 -14.98
C ALA A 104 -7.28 -20.52 -14.43
N LYS A 105 -6.26 -20.49 -13.58
CA LYS A 105 -5.69 -21.65 -12.88
C LYS A 105 -6.21 -21.72 -11.45
N LYS A 106 -5.85 -22.81 -10.76
CA LYS A 106 -6.26 -23.13 -9.38
C LYS A 106 -6.17 -21.93 -8.42
N PRO A 107 -5.09 -21.12 -8.40
CA PRO A 107 -4.97 -20.01 -7.45
C PRO A 107 -6.07 -18.96 -7.58
N ALA A 108 -6.55 -18.69 -8.80
CA ALA A 108 -7.65 -17.76 -9.01
C ALA A 108 -8.98 -18.28 -8.44
N TYR A 109 -9.22 -19.59 -8.53
CA TYR A 109 -10.41 -20.23 -7.96
C TYR A 109 -10.35 -20.31 -6.44
N GLU A 110 -9.16 -20.56 -5.88
CA GLU A 110 -8.95 -20.50 -4.43
C GLU A 110 -9.18 -19.08 -3.90
N PHE A 111 -8.69 -18.07 -4.61
CA PHE A 111 -8.95 -16.67 -4.28
C PHE A 111 -10.44 -16.29 -4.47
N ALA A 112 -11.10 -16.81 -5.51
CA ALA A 112 -12.53 -16.60 -5.70
C ALA A 112 -13.35 -17.17 -4.54
N ASN A 113 -13.01 -18.37 -4.05
CA ASN A 113 -13.67 -18.97 -2.89
C ASN A 113 -13.51 -18.13 -1.63
N LEU A 114 -12.36 -17.46 -1.45
CA LEU A 114 -12.16 -16.52 -0.35
C LEU A 114 -13.12 -15.33 -0.47
N LEU A 115 -13.25 -14.74 -1.67
CA LEU A 115 -14.16 -13.61 -1.89
C LEU A 115 -15.63 -13.96 -1.71
N ILE A 116 -16.04 -15.19 -2.06
CA ILE A 116 -17.40 -15.70 -1.79
C ILE A 116 -17.69 -15.73 -0.28
N GLY A 117 -16.68 -15.97 0.56
CA GLY A 117 -16.82 -15.92 2.02
C GLY A 117 -16.81 -14.51 2.61
N ILE A 118 -16.30 -13.51 1.88
CA ILE A 118 -16.19 -12.13 2.33
C ILE A 118 -17.44 -11.32 1.97
N PHE A 119 -17.93 -11.46 0.75
CA PHE A 119 -19.04 -10.66 0.25
C PHE A 119 -20.38 -11.41 0.29
N PRO A 120 -21.49 -10.72 0.63
CA PRO A 120 -22.82 -11.32 0.57
C PRO A 120 -23.29 -11.51 -0.88
N ASN A 121 -24.23 -12.44 -1.10
CA ASN A 121 -24.97 -12.60 -2.35
C ASN A 121 -24.09 -12.73 -3.63
N VAL A 122 -22.91 -13.32 -3.50
CA VAL A 122 -21.99 -13.55 -4.62
C VAL A 122 -22.40 -14.78 -5.43
N THR A 123 -22.54 -14.59 -6.74
CA THR A 123 -22.67 -15.68 -7.71
C THR A 123 -21.36 -15.84 -8.48
N PHE A 124 -20.67 -16.95 -8.26
CA PHE A 124 -19.45 -17.26 -9.01
C PHE A 124 -19.76 -17.93 -10.35
N ILE A 125 -19.21 -17.39 -11.43
CA ILE A 125 -19.28 -17.99 -12.76
C ILE A 125 -17.88 -18.11 -13.35
N LYS A 126 -17.51 -19.33 -13.77
CA LYS A 126 -16.28 -19.56 -14.52
C LYS A 126 -16.41 -19.04 -15.94
N ARG A 127 -15.58 -18.04 -16.30
CA ARG A 127 -15.54 -17.49 -17.66
C ARG A 127 -15.08 -18.54 -18.68
N LYS A 128 -15.86 -18.69 -19.75
CA LYS A 128 -15.44 -19.43 -20.95
C LYS A 128 -14.68 -18.49 -21.88
N LYS A 129 -13.69 -19.01 -22.60
CA LYS A 129 -12.84 -18.24 -23.55
C LYS A 129 -13.61 -17.44 -24.60
N LYS A 130 -14.82 -17.89 -24.96
CA LYS A 130 -15.65 -17.26 -25.99
C LYS A 130 -16.33 -15.96 -25.57
N TYR A 131 -16.43 -15.70 -24.26
CA TYR A 131 -17.12 -14.50 -23.76
C TYR A 131 -16.11 -13.38 -23.49
N SER A 132 -16.32 -12.25 -24.13
CA SER A 132 -15.66 -10.97 -23.87
C SER A 132 -16.14 -10.36 -22.56
N MET A 133 -15.43 -9.34 -22.07
CA MET A 133 -15.82 -8.60 -20.86
C MET A 133 -17.15 -7.87 -21.05
N LYS A 134 -17.36 -7.32 -22.24
CA LYS A 134 -18.57 -6.59 -22.62
C LYS A 134 -19.81 -7.48 -22.54
N GLU A 135 -19.74 -8.67 -23.12
CA GLU A 135 -20.85 -9.64 -23.03
C GLU A 135 -21.14 -10.06 -21.59
N MET A 136 -20.15 -10.03 -20.69
CA MET A 136 -20.38 -10.30 -19.27
C MET A 136 -21.03 -9.14 -18.56
N ALA A 137 -20.65 -7.90 -18.85
CA ALA A 137 -21.36 -6.72 -18.36
C ALA A 137 -22.83 -6.72 -18.84
N GLU A 138 -23.07 -7.00 -20.13
CA GLU A 138 -24.42 -7.13 -20.69
C GLU A 138 -25.21 -8.28 -20.04
N TYR A 139 -24.58 -9.44 -19.84
CA TYR A 139 -25.20 -10.58 -19.14
C TYR A 139 -25.63 -10.20 -17.72
N CYS A 140 -24.81 -9.39 -17.03
CA CYS A 140 -25.05 -8.95 -15.66
C CYS A 140 -26.17 -7.89 -15.60
N ALA A 141 -26.13 -6.91 -16.50
CA ALA A 141 -27.17 -5.87 -16.62
C ALA A 141 -28.55 -6.48 -16.88
N ASN A 142 -28.64 -7.49 -17.75
CA ASN A 142 -29.88 -8.20 -18.06
C ASN A 142 -30.43 -9.09 -16.91
N ARG A 143 -29.69 -9.25 -15.81
CA ARG A 143 -30.04 -10.12 -14.67
C ARG A 143 -30.01 -9.40 -13.33
N ASP A 144 -30.03 -8.06 -13.39
CA ASP A 144 -30.07 -7.19 -12.22
C ASP A 144 -28.90 -7.43 -11.25
N PHE A 145 -27.71 -7.76 -11.77
CA PHE A 145 -26.49 -7.74 -10.96
C PHE A 145 -26.09 -6.28 -10.73
N THR A 146 -25.76 -5.95 -9.48
CA THR A 146 -25.32 -4.61 -9.09
C THR A 146 -23.84 -4.41 -9.41
N ASP A 147 -23.05 -5.47 -9.26
CA ASP A 147 -21.59 -5.40 -9.36
C ASP A 147 -21.02 -6.61 -10.10
N LEU A 148 -19.98 -6.36 -10.89
CA LEU A 148 -19.20 -7.37 -11.57
C LEU A 148 -17.76 -7.31 -11.07
N ILE A 149 -17.32 -8.38 -10.40
CA ILE A 149 -15.94 -8.54 -9.93
C ILE A 149 -15.22 -9.54 -10.83
N ILE A 150 -14.05 -9.16 -11.32
CA ILE A 150 -13.24 -9.98 -12.22
C ILE A 150 -11.85 -10.17 -11.63
N ILE A 151 -11.48 -11.41 -11.38
CA ILE A 151 -10.15 -11.80 -10.93
C ILE A 151 -9.26 -12.08 -12.15
N ASN A 152 -8.14 -11.39 -12.22
CA ASN A 152 -7.11 -11.63 -13.22
C ASN A 152 -5.94 -12.40 -12.62
N GLU A 153 -5.56 -13.49 -13.28
CA GLU A 153 -4.46 -14.36 -12.87
C GLU A 153 -3.56 -14.65 -14.06
N ASP A 154 -2.25 -14.46 -13.86
CA ASP A 154 -1.23 -14.85 -14.82
C ASP A 154 -0.15 -15.69 -14.12
N LYS A 155 0.37 -16.70 -14.82
CA LYS A 155 1.43 -17.60 -14.33
C LYS A 155 1.20 -18.17 -12.91
N LYS A 156 -0.05 -18.52 -12.57
CA LYS A 156 -0.49 -19.03 -11.27
C LYS A 156 -0.40 -18.00 -10.14
N ILE A 157 -0.41 -16.71 -10.47
CA ILE A 157 -0.39 -15.61 -9.52
C ILE A 157 -1.57 -14.68 -9.83
N VAL A 158 -2.42 -14.44 -8.84
CA VAL A 158 -3.49 -13.43 -8.93
C VAL A 158 -2.83 -12.07 -8.85
N ASN A 159 -3.00 -11.25 -9.89
CA ASN A 159 -2.30 -9.97 -10.02
C ASN A 159 -3.24 -8.77 -9.83
N GLU A 160 -4.51 -8.94 -10.16
CA GLU A 160 -5.46 -7.83 -10.25
C GLU A 160 -6.88 -8.32 -9.96
N VAL A 161 -7.64 -7.44 -9.31
CA VAL A 161 -9.08 -7.57 -9.13
C VAL A 161 -9.71 -6.30 -9.71
N MET A 162 -10.59 -6.48 -10.69
CA MET A 162 -11.35 -5.39 -11.29
C MET A 162 -12.76 -5.42 -10.71
N VAL A 163 -13.19 -4.30 -10.16
CA VAL A 163 -14.53 -4.11 -9.61
C VAL A 163 -15.26 -3.09 -10.47
N ASN A 164 -16.35 -3.52 -11.10
CA ASN A 164 -17.19 -2.65 -11.90
C ASN A 164 -18.58 -2.61 -11.29
N GLN A 165 -18.97 -1.43 -10.83
CA GLN A 165 -20.37 -1.11 -10.57
C GLN A 165 -21.13 -1.13 -11.89
N LEU A 166 -22.25 -1.83 -11.92
CA LEU A 166 -23.13 -1.88 -13.07
C LEU A 166 -24.29 -0.92 -12.85
N THR A 167 -24.17 0.29 -13.39
CA THR A 167 -25.28 1.22 -13.48
C THR A 167 -26.24 0.70 -14.56
N ILE A 168 -27.35 0.12 -14.14
CA ILE A 168 -28.43 -0.27 -15.03
C ILE A 168 -29.13 1.03 -15.45
N TYR A 169 -28.75 1.58 -16.61
CA TYR A 169 -29.59 2.57 -17.27
C TYR A 169 -30.85 1.83 -17.73
N LEU A 170 -31.95 2.00 -16.98
CA LEU A 170 -33.28 1.68 -17.48
C LEU A 170 -33.51 2.58 -18.70
N ASN A 171 -33.43 1.99 -19.91
CA ASN A 171 -33.95 2.63 -21.13
C ASN A 171 -35.48 2.60 -21.13
#